data_AF-A0AAD2HHV4-F1
#
_entry.id   AF-A0AAD2HHV4-F1
#
_cell.length_a   1.000
_cell.length_b   1.000
_cell.length_c   1.000
_cell.angle_alpha   90.00
_cell.angle_beta   90.00
_cell.angle_gamma   90.00
#
_symmetry.space_group_name_H-M   'P 1'
#
loop_
_entity.id
_entity.type
_entity.pdbx_description
1 polymer ?
#
loop_
_entity_poly.entity_id
_entity_poly.type
_entity_poly.pdbx_seq_one_letter_code
_entity_poly.pdbx_strand_id
1 'polypeptide(L)'
;MSLRTILVSGASRGIGLEVTTLLLRKFNVNVVALSRTRTPELSALACDSLLILEGDVTNEEIVKNAVAQAAQTFGSLDSLILNAGIVDPLSRIADDKTSLDQWKMHFDVNFFSLVTALKFAVPHLRASTHGGRVVFVSSGAAVKGTAGWGPYNASKAAMNSLARTLAEEEPDIVSVALRPGMVATGMQATLREVGGSAMNPKDHQMFVSAHAEGKLLSPEVPGHVIASLALTAAKSLSGQFIFLTMNRSPRIDIHHHFFPSDLDKGVAAGQKVGWRTPSENLPWSPDVSLRYMNARSIDCAILSFPAISSGTIGQANRDEARQRNRAMADIRLHHPGRFGFFATLPYLYDIQGTLDEIAYAMDELKADGVALPSACGIGDDAKYIGHELFEPILHELNRRSAVVFLHGAQTPSSTPSPDISLGIPITEVPGETFKAAAHLVVTGRRRKFRDMSVILAHMGGSAPWLAPRVAAMSGYMGCALSPEDIMEDFQSFYFDTALSSHESTLEFMSSFTSQDRIVFGTDFPAGTPIISSDSC
;
A
#
# COMPACT_ATOMS: atom_id res chain seq x y z
N MET A 1 -20.13 -9.89 -18.62
CA MET A 1 -20.27 -8.42 -18.73
C MET A 1 -19.45 -7.98 -19.93
N SER A 2 -19.90 -7.01 -20.73
CA SER A 2 -19.08 -6.50 -21.83
C SER A 2 -17.83 -5.80 -21.28
N LEU A 3 -16.70 -5.92 -21.99
CA LEU A 3 -15.50 -5.18 -21.66
C LEU A 3 -15.77 -3.68 -21.77
N ARG A 4 -15.09 -2.89 -20.94
CA ARG A 4 -15.16 -1.42 -21.03
C ARG A 4 -14.43 -0.94 -22.27
N THR A 5 -14.92 0.14 -22.86
CA THR A 5 -14.28 0.77 -24.02
C THR A 5 -13.74 2.14 -23.65
N ILE A 6 -12.44 2.35 -23.89
CA ILE A 6 -11.74 3.58 -23.52
C ILE A 6 -11.08 4.19 -24.76
N LEU A 7 -11.38 5.45 -25.05
CA LEU A 7 -10.70 6.20 -26.11
C LEU A 7 -9.52 6.99 -25.53
N VAL A 8 -8.33 6.77 -26.07
CA VAL A 8 -7.08 7.44 -25.68
C VAL A 8 -6.60 8.34 -26.81
N SER A 9 -6.53 9.65 -26.57
CA SER A 9 -5.94 10.60 -27.52
C SER A 9 -4.43 10.74 -27.33
N GLY A 10 -3.67 10.87 -28.42
CA GLY A 10 -2.21 10.91 -28.34
C GLY A 10 -1.58 9.57 -27.93
N ALA A 11 -2.17 8.45 -28.36
CA ALA A 11 -1.81 7.11 -27.93
C ALA A 11 -0.49 6.53 -28.50
N SER A 12 0.19 7.21 -29.44
CA SER A 12 1.30 6.60 -30.18
C SER A 12 2.67 6.65 -29.50
N ARG A 13 2.84 7.41 -28.41
CA ARG A 13 4.12 7.52 -27.69
C ARG A 13 3.96 7.96 -26.23
N GLY A 14 5.03 7.81 -25.45
CA GLY A 14 5.12 8.34 -24.08
C GLY A 14 3.98 7.83 -23.19
N ILE A 15 3.35 8.74 -22.43
CA ILE A 15 2.26 8.42 -21.51
C ILE A 15 1.09 7.71 -22.24
N GLY A 16 0.68 8.21 -23.41
CA GLY A 16 -0.50 7.65 -24.11
C GLY A 16 -0.29 6.22 -24.60
N LEU A 17 0.92 5.89 -25.08
CA LEU A 17 1.29 4.53 -25.47
C LEU A 17 1.31 3.60 -24.27
N GLU A 18 1.87 4.07 -23.15
CA GLU A 18 1.96 3.26 -21.94
C GLU A 18 0.58 3.00 -21.31
N VAL A 19 -0.29 4.01 -21.25
CA VAL A 19 -1.70 3.85 -20.86
C VAL A 19 -2.38 2.81 -21.76
N THR A 20 -2.18 2.87 -23.07
CA THR A 20 -2.75 1.90 -24.03
C THR A 20 -2.25 0.48 -23.74
N THR A 21 -0.95 0.31 -23.51
CA THR A 21 -0.35 -0.98 -23.13
C THR A 21 -0.95 -1.55 -21.85
N LEU A 22 -1.06 -0.73 -20.80
CA LEU A 22 -1.59 -1.16 -19.50
C LEU A 22 -3.07 -1.52 -19.57
N LEU A 23 -3.87 -0.72 -20.27
CA LEU A 23 -5.29 -0.99 -20.49
C LEU A 23 -5.52 -2.34 -21.18
N LEU A 24 -4.72 -2.66 -22.20
CA LEU A 24 -4.82 -3.93 -22.92
C LEU A 24 -4.26 -5.11 -22.10
N ARG A 25 -3.05 -4.99 -21.57
CA ARG A 25 -2.31 -6.12 -20.98
C ARG A 25 -2.62 -6.40 -19.52
N LYS A 26 -2.92 -5.36 -18.73
CA LYS A 26 -3.15 -5.48 -17.29
C LYS A 26 -4.62 -5.43 -16.92
N PHE A 27 -5.38 -4.53 -17.54
CA PHE A 27 -6.78 -4.29 -17.17
C PHE A 27 -7.81 -4.99 -18.07
N ASN A 28 -7.37 -5.59 -19.18
CA ASN A 28 -8.21 -6.34 -20.12
C ASN A 28 -9.45 -5.55 -20.58
N VAL A 29 -9.24 -4.41 -21.23
CA VAL A 29 -10.31 -3.55 -21.77
C VAL A 29 -10.17 -3.30 -23.26
N ASN A 30 -11.25 -2.83 -23.91
CA ASN A 30 -11.20 -2.35 -25.28
C ASN A 30 -10.62 -0.93 -25.32
N VAL A 31 -9.73 -0.68 -26.27
CA VAL A 31 -9.05 0.61 -26.43
C VAL A 31 -9.21 1.13 -27.85
N VAL A 32 -9.61 2.40 -27.97
CA VAL A 32 -9.55 3.17 -29.21
C VAL A 32 -8.39 4.14 -29.12
N ALA A 33 -7.30 3.85 -29.83
CA ALA A 33 -6.08 4.63 -29.84
C ALA A 33 -6.12 5.66 -30.98
N LEU A 34 -6.38 6.93 -30.68
CA LEU A 34 -6.37 8.03 -31.64
C LEU A 34 -5.03 8.77 -31.59
N SER A 35 -4.33 8.84 -32.72
CA SER A 35 -3.08 9.59 -32.82
C SER A 35 -2.78 10.02 -34.26
N ARG A 36 -1.94 11.05 -34.46
CA ARG A 36 -1.58 11.51 -35.81
C ARG A 36 -0.76 10.51 -36.63
N THR A 37 -0.10 9.56 -35.97
CA THR A 37 0.85 8.65 -36.61
C THR A 37 0.81 7.31 -35.91
N ARG A 38 0.62 6.25 -36.69
CA ARG A 38 0.76 4.88 -36.25
C ARG A 38 2.23 4.49 -36.16
N THR A 39 2.71 4.34 -34.92
CA THR A 39 4.10 3.94 -34.64
C THR A 39 4.25 2.41 -34.63
N PRO A 40 5.48 1.88 -34.83
CA PRO A 40 5.75 0.44 -34.69
C PRO A 40 5.37 -0.09 -33.31
N GLU A 41 5.63 0.67 -32.25
CA GLU A 41 5.33 0.29 -30.86
C GLU A 41 3.82 0.17 -30.63
N LEU A 42 3.02 1.12 -31.12
CA LEU A 42 1.55 1.03 -31.05
C LEU A 42 1.02 -0.12 -31.90
N SER A 43 1.61 -0.35 -33.07
CA SER A 43 1.21 -1.46 -33.96
C SER A 43 1.52 -2.82 -33.38
N ALA A 44 2.58 -2.94 -32.57
CA ALA A 44 2.94 -4.16 -31.85
C ALA A 44 1.94 -4.54 -30.75
N LEU A 45 1.01 -3.64 -30.38
CA LEU A 45 -0.08 -3.90 -29.44
C LEU A 45 -1.36 -4.45 -30.12
N ALA A 46 -1.34 -4.65 -31.44
CA ALA A 46 -2.51 -5.08 -32.19
C ALA A 46 -3.13 -6.36 -31.63
N CYS A 47 -4.41 -6.29 -31.31
CA CYS A 47 -5.25 -7.38 -30.83
C CYS A 47 -6.72 -7.01 -31.08
N ASP A 48 -7.65 -7.95 -30.86
CA ASP A 48 -9.08 -7.74 -31.10
C ASP A 48 -9.67 -6.60 -30.24
N SER A 49 -9.05 -6.33 -29.09
CA SER A 49 -9.46 -5.26 -28.16
C SER A 49 -8.83 -3.90 -28.48
N LEU A 50 -8.10 -3.74 -29.59
CA LEU A 50 -7.44 -2.47 -29.96
C LEU A 50 -7.89 -1.98 -31.35
N LEU A 51 -8.51 -0.80 -31.38
CA LEU A 51 -8.78 -0.06 -32.61
C LEU A 51 -7.80 1.12 -32.73
N ILE A 52 -6.93 1.11 -33.75
CA ILE A 52 -5.98 2.19 -34.02
C ILE A 52 -6.57 3.11 -35.09
N LEU A 53 -6.73 4.39 -34.76
CA LEU A 53 -7.21 5.43 -35.68
C LEU A 53 -6.16 6.52 -35.88
N GLU A 54 -5.85 6.80 -37.14
CA GLU A 54 -4.93 7.86 -37.51
C GLU A 54 -5.68 9.17 -37.78
N GLY A 55 -5.26 10.24 -37.10
CA GLY A 55 -5.84 11.56 -37.32
C GLY A 55 -5.41 12.63 -36.33
N ASP A 56 -5.62 13.88 -36.73
CA ASP A 56 -5.37 15.06 -35.90
C ASP A 56 -6.58 15.38 -35.04
N VAL A 57 -6.36 15.55 -33.74
CA VAL A 57 -7.40 15.84 -32.74
C VAL A 57 -8.01 17.24 -32.93
N THR A 58 -7.37 18.11 -33.72
CA THR A 58 -7.91 19.43 -34.10
C THR A 58 -8.97 19.34 -35.20
N ASN A 59 -9.08 18.21 -35.91
CA ASN A 59 -10.08 18.00 -36.94
C ASN A 59 -11.37 17.42 -36.35
N GLU A 60 -12.45 18.19 -36.38
CA GLU A 60 -13.74 17.83 -35.79
C GLU A 60 -14.31 16.51 -36.34
N GLU A 61 -14.27 16.29 -37.65
CA GLU A 61 -14.82 15.10 -38.27
C GLU A 61 -14.00 13.84 -37.93
N ILE A 62 -12.68 13.96 -37.76
CA ILE A 62 -11.84 12.84 -37.31
C ILE A 62 -12.25 12.42 -35.89
N VAL A 63 -12.38 13.39 -34.97
CA VAL A 63 -12.73 13.11 -33.57
C VAL A 63 -14.14 12.51 -33.46
N LYS A 64 -15.10 13.09 -34.19
CA LYS A 64 -16.46 12.57 -34.30
C LYS A 64 -16.48 11.12 -34.79
N ASN A 65 -15.74 10.82 -35.85
CA ASN A 65 -15.64 9.48 -36.41
C ASN A 65 -14.96 8.52 -35.44
N ALA A 66 -13.95 8.96 -34.69
CA ALA A 66 -13.28 8.12 -33.69
C ALA A 66 -14.21 7.70 -32.55
N VAL A 67 -15.03 8.65 -32.04
CA VAL A 67 -16.05 8.35 -31.03
C VAL A 67 -17.13 7.41 -31.59
N ALA A 68 -17.61 7.66 -32.81
CA ALA A 68 -18.61 6.81 -33.44
C ALA A 68 -18.09 5.38 -33.68
N GLN A 69 -16.84 5.24 -34.13
CA GLN A 69 -16.21 3.92 -34.35
C GLN A 69 -15.99 3.17 -33.03
N ALA A 70 -15.70 3.86 -31.92
CA ALA A 70 -15.61 3.22 -30.60
C ALA A 70 -16.92 2.48 -30.26
N ALA A 71 -18.04 3.21 -30.37
CA ALA A 71 -19.36 2.64 -30.10
C ALA A 71 -19.77 1.57 -31.12
N GLN A 72 -19.41 1.73 -32.40
CA GLN A 72 -19.75 0.75 -33.45
C GLN A 72 -18.95 -0.55 -33.31
N THR A 73 -17.65 -0.47 -33.04
CA THR A 73 -16.76 -1.64 -32.98
C THR A 73 -16.93 -2.42 -31.68
N PHE A 74 -17.05 -1.73 -30.55
CA PHE A 74 -17.06 -2.38 -29.22
C PHE A 74 -18.40 -2.31 -28.49
N GLY A 75 -19.39 -1.62 -29.06
CA GLY A 75 -20.75 -1.52 -28.51
C GLY A 75 -20.92 -0.49 -27.39
N SER A 76 -19.84 0.10 -26.87
CA SER A 76 -19.89 1.13 -25.84
C SER A 76 -18.73 2.14 -25.98
N LEU A 77 -18.84 3.27 -25.28
CA LEU A 77 -17.73 4.13 -24.94
C LEU A 77 -17.93 4.55 -23.49
N ASP A 78 -17.06 4.04 -22.61
CA ASP A 78 -17.22 4.14 -21.16
C ASP A 78 -16.31 5.21 -20.56
N SER A 79 -15.14 5.44 -21.16
CA SER A 79 -14.21 6.47 -20.68
C SER A 79 -13.43 7.17 -21.79
N LEU A 80 -13.06 8.42 -21.52
CA LEU A 80 -12.12 9.21 -22.33
C LEU A 80 -10.84 9.47 -21.56
N ILE A 81 -9.70 9.31 -22.23
CA ILE A 81 -8.38 9.76 -21.77
C ILE A 81 -7.87 10.80 -22.75
N LEU A 82 -7.98 12.06 -22.35
CA LEU A 82 -7.61 13.22 -23.16
C LEU A 82 -6.14 13.58 -22.89
N ASN A 83 -5.25 12.88 -23.56
CA ASN A 83 -3.79 12.95 -23.35
C ASN A 83 -3.03 13.75 -24.42
N ALA A 84 -3.59 13.91 -25.62
CA ALA A 84 -2.94 14.70 -26.67
C ALA A 84 -2.59 16.12 -26.20
N GLY A 85 -1.37 16.58 -26.51
CA GLY A 85 -0.95 17.94 -26.19
C GLY A 85 0.42 18.32 -26.75
N ILE A 86 0.65 19.63 -26.87
CA ILE A 86 1.90 20.25 -27.33
C ILE A 86 2.37 21.31 -26.35
N VAL A 87 3.68 21.50 -26.25
CA VAL A 87 4.34 22.57 -25.47
C VAL A 87 5.19 23.51 -26.33
N ASP A 88 5.52 23.08 -27.55
CA ASP A 88 6.36 23.80 -28.50
C ASP A 88 5.47 24.57 -29.50
N PRO A 89 5.87 25.78 -29.97
CA PRO A 89 7.10 26.52 -29.65
C PRO A 89 7.15 27.15 -28.25
N LEU A 90 8.36 27.28 -27.70
CA LEU A 90 8.65 28.01 -26.44
C LEU A 90 9.06 29.45 -26.73
N SER A 91 8.42 30.43 -26.08
CA SER A 91 8.77 31.85 -26.22
C SER A 91 8.21 32.71 -25.08
N ARG A 92 8.84 33.85 -24.81
CA ARG A 92 8.24 34.85 -23.92
C ARG A 92 7.07 35.54 -24.63
N ILE A 93 6.15 36.10 -23.84
CA ILE A 93 4.91 36.70 -24.37
C ILE A 93 5.19 37.86 -25.33
N ALA A 94 6.24 38.64 -25.07
CA ALA A 94 6.61 39.80 -25.88
C ALA A 94 7.62 39.48 -27.01
N ASP A 95 8.01 38.21 -27.18
CA ASP A 95 8.93 37.80 -28.23
C ASP A 95 8.17 37.45 -29.52
N ASP A 96 8.60 37.99 -30.66
CA ASP A 96 7.97 37.77 -31.97
C ASP A 96 8.08 36.32 -32.51
N LYS A 97 8.82 35.44 -31.82
CA LYS A 97 9.02 34.04 -32.21
C LYS A 97 7.75 33.20 -32.11
N THR A 98 6.77 33.60 -31.30
CA THR A 98 5.48 32.90 -31.16
C THR A 98 4.36 33.85 -31.56
N SER A 99 3.91 33.71 -32.81
CA SER A 99 2.79 34.49 -33.34
C SER A 99 1.47 34.13 -32.65
N LEU A 100 0.45 34.98 -32.83
CA LEU A 100 -0.91 34.68 -32.36
C LEU A 100 -1.46 33.37 -32.95
N ASP A 101 -1.05 32.97 -34.14
CA ASP A 101 -1.49 31.69 -34.72
C ASP A 101 -0.85 30.49 -34.01
N GLN A 102 0.36 30.63 -33.48
CA GLN A 102 0.96 29.62 -32.60
C GLN A 102 0.27 29.54 -31.24
N TRP A 103 -0.24 30.67 -30.72
CA TRP A 103 -1.12 30.67 -29.54
C TRP A 103 -2.42 29.93 -29.82
N LYS A 104 -3.08 30.22 -30.95
CA LYS A 104 -4.28 29.51 -31.37
C LYS A 104 -4.02 28.02 -31.52
N MET A 105 -2.93 27.62 -32.18
CA MET A 105 -2.55 26.21 -32.34
C MET A 105 -2.42 25.47 -31.00
N HIS A 106 -1.83 26.11 -29.97
CA HIS A 106 -1.79 25.52 -28.62
C HIS A 106 -3.20 25.34 -28.04
N PHE A 107 -4.08 26.32 -28.22
CA PHE A 107 -5.48 26.19 -27.80
C PHE A 107 -6.24 25.14 -28.62
N ASP A 108 -6.03 25.07 -29.92
CA ASP A 108 -6.66 24.10 -30.81
C ASP A 108 -6.33 22.68 -30.35
N VAL A 109 -5.05 22.40 -30.07
CA VAL A 109 -4.61 21.07 -29.63
C VAL A 109 -4.91 20.81 -28.16
N ASN A 110 -4.56 21.73 -27.24
CA ASN A 110 -4.63 21.46 -25.80
C ASN A 110 -6.00 21.77 -25.17
N PHE A 111 -6.90 22.46 -25.88
CA PHE A 111 -8.20 22.89 -25.34
C PHE A 111 -9.38 22.59 -26.27
N PHE A 112 -9.43 23.16 -27.49
CA PHE A 112 -10.60 22.98 -28.37
C PHE A 112 -10.76 21.54 -28.83
N SER A 113 -9.68 20.78 -29.06
CA SER A 113 -9.75 19.34 -29.31
C SER A 113 -10.48 18.58 -28.20
N LEU A 114 -10.35 19.02 -26.94
CA LEU A 114 -11.02 18.44 -25.78
C LEU A 114 -12.52 18.74 -25.82
N VAL A 115 -12.88 19.99 -26.11
CA VAL A 115 -14.28 20.43 -26.24
C VAL A 115 -14.96 19.61 -27.35
N THR A 116 -14.28 19.44 -28.48
CA THR A 116 -14.74 18.60 -29.59
C THR A 116 -14.93 17.14 -29.17
N ALA A 117 -13.96 16.55 -28.48
CA ALA A 117 -14.08 15.18 -27.99
C ALA A 117 -15.25 15.00 -27.02
N LEU A 118 -15.43 15.93 -26.07
CA LEU A 118 -16.54 15.92 -25.11
C LEU A 118 -17.90 16.05 -25.81
N LYS A 119 -18.03 17.00 -26.74
CA LYS A 119 -19.26 17.23 -27.52
C LYS A 119 -19.82 15.95 -28.12
N PHE A 120 -18.95 15.08 -28.65
CA PHE A 120 -19.38 13.82 -29.26
C PHE A 120 -19.42 12.64 -28.28
N ALA A 121 -18.55 12.59 -27.27
CA ALA A 121 -18.45 11.45 -26.36
C ALA A 121 -19.47 11.47 -25.21
N VAL A 122 -19.85 12.65 -24.70
CA VAL A 122 -20.75 12.78 -23.54
C VAL A 122 -22.06 11.98 -23.70
N PRO A 123 -22.75 11.99 -24.86
CA PRO A 123 -23.92 11.14 -25.07
C PRO A 123 -23.66 9.65 -24.84
N HIS A 124 -22.48 9.14 -25.23
CA HIS A 124 -22.11 7.74 -25.02
C HIS A 124 -21.70 7.48 -23.56
N LEU A 125 -20.97 8.42 -22.93
CA LEU A 125 -20.57 8.32 -21.53
C LEU A 125 -21.77 8.27 -20.58
N ARG A 126 -22.84 9.03 -20.89
CA ARG A 126 -24.13 8.96 -20.16
C ARG A 126 -24.80 7.60 -20.28
N ALA A 127 -24.64 6.93 -21.43
CA ALA A 127 -25.21 5.61 -21.67
C ALA A 127 -24.36 4.46 -21.11
N SER A 128 -23.16 4.74 -20.59
CA SER A 128 -22.28 3.74 -20.01
C SER A 128 -22.90 3.09 -18.77
N THR A 129 -23.01 1.76 -18.78
CA THR A 129 -23.43 0.97 -17.60
C THR A 129 -22.35 0.87 -16.53
N HIS A 130 -21.12 1.29 -16.84
CA HIS A 130 -19.97 1.29 -15.94
C HIS A 130 -19.76 2.65 -15.24
N GLY A 131 -20.61 3.64 -15.55
CA GLY A 131 -20.48 5.04 -15.17
C GLY A 131 -19.43 5.75 -16.02
N GLY A 132 -19.83 6.79 -16.76
CA GLY A 132 -18.94 7.51 -17.66
C GLY A 132 -17.77 8.19 -16.93
N ARG A 133 -16.57 8.21 -17.54
CA ARG A 133 -15.41 8.91 -16.96
C ARG A 133 -14.60 9.69 -18.00
N VAL A 134 -14.05 10.82 -17.61
CA VAL A 134 -13.13 11.62 -18.42
C VAL A 134 -11.89 11.96 -17.59
N VAL A 135 -10.73 11.57 -18.10
CA VAL A 135 -9.42 11.90 -17.53
C VAL A 135 -8.72 12.90 -18.44
N PHE A 136 -8.47 14.10 -17.93
CA PHE A 136 -7.69 15.14 -18.60
C PHE A 136 -6.23 15.05 -18.17
N VAL A 137 -5.31 14.81 -19.10
CA VAL A 137 -3.87 14.85 -18.79
C VAL A 137 -3.39 16.31 -18.82
N SER A 138 -3.39 16.91 -17.64
CA SER A 138 -3.02 18.30 -17.40
C SER A 138 -1.53 18.43 -17.06
N SER A 139 -1.13 19.52 -16.42
CA SER A 139 0.26 19.84 -16.12
C SER A 139 0.37 20.76 -14.90
N GLY A 140 1.54 20.76 -14.24
CA GLY A 140 1.87 21.79 -13.25
C GLY A 140 1.85 23.22 -13.84
N ALA A 141 2.03 23.34 -15.15
CA ALA A 141 1.88 24.58 -15.92
C ALA A 141 0.48 25.21 -15.82
N ALA A 142 -0.55 24.41 -15.54
CA ALA A 142 -1.92 24.90 -15.41
C ALA A 142 -2.13 25.80 -14.19
N VAL A 143 -1.24 25.72 -13.19
CA VAL A 143 -1.33 26.45 -11.92
C VAL A 143 -0.04 27.21 -11.56
N LYS A 144 1.02 27.06 -12.35
CA LYS A 144 2.32 27.74 -12.16
C LYS A 144 2.67 28.54 -13.41
N GLY A 145 3.06 29.81 -13.24
CA GLY A 145 3.57 30.65 -14.32
C GLY A 145 5.02 30.33 -14.69
N THR A 146 5.25 29.29 -15.49
CA THR A 146 6.59 29.01 -16.04
C THR A 146 6.88 29.98 -17.19
N ALA A 147 7.96 30.75 -17.08
CA ALA A 147 8.37 31.67 -18.14
C ALA A 147 8.71 30.91 -19.43
N GLY A 148 8.34 31.49 -20.58
CA GLY A 148 8.53 30.86 -21.89
C GLY A 148 7.39 29.91 -22.32
N TRP A 149 6.41 29.65 -21.45
CA TRP A 149 5.33 28.68 -21.69
C TRP A 149 3.94 29.34 -21.80
N GLY A 150 3.87 30.63 -22.17
CA GLY A 150 2.64 31.43 -22.18
C GLY A 150 1.40 30.71 -22.72
N PRO A 151 1.37 30.28 -24.00
CA PRO A 151 0.23 29.59 -24.59
C PRO A 151 -0.04 28.22 -23.96
N TYR A 152 0.99 27.49 -23.54
CA TYR A 152 0.85 26.20 -22.87
C TYR A 152 0.22 26.33 -21.47
N ASN A 153 0.72 27.25 -20.64
CA ASN A 153 0.18 27.54 -19.31
C ASN A 153 -1.31 27.93 -19.43
N ALA A 154 -1.63 28.86 -20.34
CA ALA A 154 -2.99 29.34 -20.55
C ALA A 154 -3.94 28.22 -21.02
N SER A 155 -3.53 27.44 -22.03
CA SER A 155 -4.36 26.35 -22.55
C SER A 155 -4.57 25.21 -21.54
N LYS A 156 -3.56 24.85 -20.73
CA LYS A 156 -3.72 23.85 -19.66
C LYS A 156 -4.53 24.38 -18.47
N ALA A 157 -4.48 25.68 -18.17
CA ALA A 157 -5.37 26.30 -17.19
C ALA A 157 -6.83 26.27 -17.68
N ALA A 158 -7.07 26.56 -18.96
CA ALA A 158 -8.38 26.45 -19.60
C ALA A 158 -8.91 25.01 -19.56
N MET A 159 -8.07 24.01 -19.84
CA MET A 159 -8.39 22.58 -19.67
C MET A 159 -8.87 22.26 -18.25
N ASN A 160 -8.17 22.73 -17.21
CA ASN A 160 -8.59 22.50 -15.83
C ASN A 160 -9.94 23.16 -15.51
N SER A 161 -10.23 24.31 -16.13
CA SER A 161 -11.55 24.94 -16.00
C SER A 161 -12.63 24.11 -16.67
N LEU A 162 -12.38 23.60 -17.89
CA LEU A 162 -13.29 22.72 -18.60
C LEU A 162 -13.59 21.43 -17.81
N ALA A 163 -12.58 20.83 -17.19
CA ALA A 163 -12.76 19.64 -16.36
C ALA A 163 -13.68 19.89 -15.15
N ARG A 164 -13.55 21.05 -14.49
CA ARG A 164 -14.45 21.48 -13.41
C ARG A 164 -15.87 21.73 -13.92
N THR A 165 -16.01 22.45 -15.02
CA THR A 165 -17.32 22.74 -15.61
C THR A 165 -18.05 21.46 -16.01
N LEU A 166 -17.37 20.50 -16.64
CA LEU A 166 -17.96 19.22 -17.02
C LEU A 166 -18.48 18.44 -15.80
N ALA A 167 -17.80 18.51 -14.65
CA ALA A 167 -18.24 17.84 -13.43
C ALA A 167 -19.55 18.41 -12.89
N GLU A 168 -19.78 19.71 -13.06
CA GLU A 168 -21.02 20.39 -12.66
C GLU A 168 -22.15 20.16 -13.68
N GLU A 169 -21.82 20.13 -14.97
CA GLU A 169 -22.79 19.89 -16.05
C GLU A 169 -23.24 18.41 -16.13
N GLU A 170 -22.37 17.47 -15.77
CA GLU A 170 -22.57 16.03 -15.89
C GLU A 170 -22.27 15.28 -14.57
N PRO A 171 -23.10 15.39 -13.52
CA PRO A 171 -22.82 14.82 -12.19
C PRO A 171 -22.71 13.28 -12.15
N ASP A 172 -23.17 12.60 -13.19
CA ASP A 172 -23.04 11.15 -13.36
C ASP A 172 -21.81 10.71 -14.16
N ILE A 173 -21.09 11.68 -14.75
CA ILE A 173 -19.79 11.44 -15.40
C ILE A 173 -18.68 11.94 -14.46
N VAL A 174 -17.73 11.07 -14.12
CA VAL A 174 -16.57 11.50 -13.31
C VAL A 174 -15.57 12.22 -14.21
N SER A 175 -15.33 13.51 -13.95
CA SER A 175 -14.39 14.34 -14.69
C SER A 175 -13.19 14.68 -13.81
N VAL A 176 -11.98 14.26 -14.17
CA VAL A 176 -10.78 14.49 -13.34
C VAL A 176 -9.60 14.99 -14.18
N ALA A 177 -8.91 16.02 -13.68
CA ALA A 177 -7.67 16.51 -14.29
C ALA A 177 -6.45 16.02 -13.49
N LEU A 178 -5.52 15.34 -14.16
CA LEU A 178 -4.31 14.80 -13.54
C LEU A 178 -3.07 15.54 -14.01
N ARG A 179 -2.22 15.96 -13.07
CA ARG A 179 -0.82 16.33 -13.32
C ARG A 179 0.07 15.08 -13.23
N PRO A 180 0.68 14.62 -14.33
CA PRO A 180 1.43 13.35 -14.38
C PRO A 180 2.89 13.43 -13.85
N GLY A 181 3.34 14.60 -13.38
CA GLY A 181 4.73 14.79 -12.93
C GLY A 181 5.72 15.05 -14.07
N MET A 182 7.02 14.93 -13.78
CA MET A 182 8.10 15.06 -14.77
C MET A 182 8.40 13.70 -15.38
N VAL A 183 7.82 13.41 -16.54
CA VAL A 183 7.86 12.09 -17.17
C VAL A 183 8.88 12.05 -18.29
N ALA A 184 9.66 10.97 -18.38
CA ALA A 184 10.63 10.73 -19.45
C ALA A 184 9.91 10.51 -20.79
N THR A 185 9.60 11.61 -21.49
CA THR A 185 8.88 11.64 -22.77
C THR A 185 9.57 12.58 -23.77
N GLY A 186 9.17 12.52 -25.04
CA GLY A 186 9.65 13.45 -26.06
C GLY A 186 9.43 14.92 -25.70
N MET A 187 8.31 15.26 -25.02
CA MET A 187 8.07 16.63 -24.54
C MET A 187 9.17 17.08 -23.57
N GLN A 188 9.58 16.20 -22.66
CA GLN A 188 10.63 16.53 -21.70
C GLN A 188 12.00 16.67 -22.39
N ALA A 189 12.26 15.89 -23.47
CA ALA A 189 13.42 16.07 -24.36
C ALA A 189 13.46 17.47 -24.97
N THR A 190 12.37 17.90 -25.61
CA THR A 190 12.23 19.26 -26.17
C THR A 190 12.52 20.34 -25.12
N LEU A 191 11.96 20.21 -23.91
CA LEU A 191 12.20 21.18 -22.84
C LEU A 191 13.69 21.29 -22.44
N ARG A 192 14.45 20.20 -22.49
CA ARG A 192 15.89 20.24 -22.21
C ARG A 192 16.68 20.85 -23.37
N GLU A 193 16.33 20.52 -24.61
CA GLU A 193 17.05 20.94 -25.81
C GLU A 193 16.84 22.42 -26.14
N VAL A 194 15.58 22.89 -26.16
CA VAL A 194 15.25 24.25 -26.63
C VAL A 194 14.86 25.22 -25.52
N GLY A 195 14.59 24.70 -24.30
CA GLY A 195 14.12 25.50 -23.16
C GLY A 195 15.06 26.61 -22.71
N GLY A 196 16.38 26.43 -22.88
CA GLY A 196 17.39 27.44 -22.49
C GLY A 196 17.26 28.78 -23.22
N SER A 197 16.56 28.81 -24.36
CA SER A 197 16.38 30.02 -25.16
C SER A 197 15.19 30.90 -24.72
N ALA A 198 14.25 30.37 -23.95
CA ALA A 198 12.99 31.05 -23.62
C ALA A 198 12.63 31.01 -22.12
N MET A 199 12.99 29.93 -21.42
CA MET A 199 12.65 29.72 -20.02
C MET A 199 13.60 30.49 -19.09
N ASN A 200 13.21 30.64 -17.82
CA ASN A 200 14.16 31.11 -16.82
C ASN A 200 15.28 30.08 -16.62
N PRO A 201 16.55 30.49 -16.44
CA PRO A 201 17.67 29.57 -16.28
C PRO A 201 17.46 28.54 -15.16
N LYS A 202 16.86 28.94 -14.04
CA LYS A 202 16.55 28.04 -12.91
C LYS A 202 15.55 26.94 -13.29
N ASP A 203 14.48 27.29 -14.00
CA ASP A 203 13.45 26.32 -14.40
C ASP A 203 14.00 25.37 -15.48
N HIS A 204 14.79 25.88 -16.43
CA HIS A 204 15.47 25.03 -17.42
C HIS A 204 16.48 24.08 -16.77
N GLN A 205 17.32 24.58 -15.87
CA GLN A 205 18.28 23.78 -15.12
C GLN A 205 17.61 22.67 -14.30
N MET A 206 16.43 22.93 -13.72
CA MET A 206 15.65 21.91 -13.01
C MET A 206 15.34 20.70 -13.91
N PHE A 207 14.92 20.93 -15.17
CA PHE A 207 14.63 19.83 -16.10
C PHE A 207 15.89 19.10 -16.57
N VAL A 208 17.00 19.82 -16.73
CA VAL A 208 18.31 19.24 -17.08
C VAL A 208 18.83 18.36 -15.94
N SER A 209 18.85 18.89 -14.71
CA SER A 209 19.27 18.17 -13.50
C SER A 209 18.38 16.96 -13.21
N ALA A 210 17.05 17.09 -13.32
CA ALA A 210 16.14 15.96 -13.08
C ALA A 210 16.41 14.78 -14.03
N HIS A 211 16.79 15.05 -15.27
CA HIS A 211 17.22 14.01 -16.21
C HIS A 211 18.59 13.42 -15.84
N ALA A 212 19.58 14.28 -15.58
CA ALA A 212 20.94 13.86 -15.24
C ALA A 212 21.00 13.00 -13.96
N GLU A 213 20.12 13.29 -13.00
CA GLU A 213 20.02 12.60 -11.70
C GLU A 213 19.06 11.41 -11.73
N GLY A 214 18.49 11.04 -12.88
CA GLY A 214 17.55 9.92 -13.00
C GLY A 214 16.22 10.12 -12.25
N LYS A 215 15.83 11.36 -11.98
CA LYS A 215 14.62 11.72 -11.21
C LYS A 215 13.35 11.86 -12.04
N LEU A 216 13.42 11.55 -13.33
CA LEU A 216 12.24 11.53 -14.20
C LEU A 216 11.44 10.26 -13.95
N LEU A 217 10.12 10.40 -13.91
CA LEU A 217 9.22 9.26 -13.84
C LEU A 217 9.24 8.50 -15.16
N SER A 218 9.28 7.16 -15.09
CA SER A 218 8.91 6.32 -16.23
C SER A 218 7.46 6.63 -16.63
N PRO A 219 7.09 6.62 -17.93
CA PRO A 219 5.71 6.73 -18.38
C PRO A 219 4.75 5.74 -17.71
N GLU A 220 5.26 4.60 -17.22
CA GLU A 220 4.47 3.57 -16.56
C GLU A 220 3.79 4.06 -15.27
N VAL A 221 4.46 4.92 -14.50
CA VAL A 221 3.95 5.43 -13.22
C VAL A 221 2.68 6.26 -13.40
N PRO A 222 2.68 7.37 -14.18
CA PRO A 222 1.45 8.08 -14.48
C PRO A 222 0.51 7.24 -15.34
N GLY A 223 1.02 6.33 -16.19
CA GLY A 223 0.21 5.47 -17.04
C GLY A 223 -0.74 4.59 -16.22
N HIS A 224 -0.24 3.95 -15.17
CA HIS A 224 -1.05 3.15 -14.24
C HIS A 224 -2.15 3.98 -13.57
N VAL A 225 -1.82 5.18 -13.09
CA VAL A 225 -2.80 6.04 -12.41
C VAL A 225 -3.85 6.55 -13.39
N ILE A 226 -3.46 6.95 -14.60
CA ILE A 226 -4.40 7.41 -15.64
C ILE A 226 -5.35 6.27 -16.04
N ALA A 227 -4.82 5.06 -16.26
CA ALA A 227 -5.62 3.88 -16.57
C ALA A 227 -6.59 3.55 -15.42
N SER A 228 -6.11 3.56 -14.19
CA SER A 228 -6.94 3.34 -13.00
C SER A 228 -8.03 4.40 -12.86
N LEU A 229 -7.73 5.69 -13.03
CA LEU A 229 -8.75 6.75 -12.99
C LEU A 229 -9.81 6.56 -14.07
N ALA A 230 -9.42 6.17 -15.28
CA ALA A 230 -10.38 5.92 -16.36
C ALA A 230 -11.30 4.71 -16.06
N LEU A 231 -10.89 3.79 -15.18
CA LEU A 231 -11.69 2.61 -14.81
C LEU A 231 -12.46 2.84 -13.50
N THR A 232 -11.84 3.37 -12.47
CA THR A 232 -12.34 3.30 -11.10
C THR A 232 -12.34 4.64 -10.38
N ALA A 233 -12.12 5.78 -11.06
CA ALA A 233 -12.20 7.08 -10.41
C ALA A 233 -13.54 7.24 -9.67
N ALA A 234 -13.43 7.58 -8.39
CA ALA A 234 -14.57 7.79 -7.51
C ALA A 234 -15.24 9.14 -7.80
N LYS A 235 -16.55 9.23 -7.56
CA LYS A 235 -17.31 10.49 -7.73
C LYS A 235 -16.73 11.65 -6.92
N SER A 236 -16.10 11.38 -5.77
CA SER A 236 -15.44 12.39 -4.93
C SER A 236 -14.26 13.11 -5.61
N LEU A 237 -13.68 12.51 -6.66
CA LEU A 237 -12.62 13.11 -7.46
C LEU A 237 -13.15 13.97 -8.62
N SER A 238 -14.47 13.95 -8.88
CA SER A 238 -15.04 14.71 -9.98
C SER A 238 -14.82 16.21 -9.76
N GLY A 239 -14.41 16.92 -10.82
CA GLY A 239 -14.04 18.32 -10.81
C GLY A 239 -12.64 18.61 -10.23
N GLN A 240 -11.93 17.62 -9.69
CA GLN A 240 -10.64 17.88 -9.05
C GLN A 240 -9.48 17.97 -10.05
N PHE A 241 -8.52 18.84 -9.71
CA PHE A 241 -7.17 18.82 -10.28
C PHE A 241 -6.21 18.16 -9.30
N ILE A 242 -5.87 16.90 -9.57
CA ILE A 242 -5.02 16.08 -8.72
C ILE A 242 -3.62 15.94 -9.31
N PHE A 243 -2.65 15.61 -8.47
CA PHE A 243 -1.26 15.44 -8.88
C PHE A 243 -0.68 14.19 -8.25
N LEU A 244 0.22 13.53 -8.98
CA LEU A 244 0.96 12.39 -8.46
C LEU A 244 1.92 12.86 -7.37
N THR A 245 1.71 12.36 -6.15
CA THR A 245 2.71 12.40 -5.08
C THR A 245 3.31 11.01 -4.93
N MET A 246 4.63 10.91 -4.94
CA MET A 246 5.34 9.67 -4.59
C MET A 246 5.35 9.41 -3.07
N ASN A 247 4.43 10.03 -2.32
CA ASN A 247 4.26 9.76 -0.90
C ASN A 247 3.42 8.49 -0.76
N ARG A 248 4.09 7.34 -0.73
CA ARG A 248 3.48 6.15 -0.12
C ARG A 248 3.18 6.44 1.35
N SER A 249 2.09 5.90 1.87
CA SER A 249 1.94 5.80 3.33
C SER A 249 3.17 5.08 3.89
N PRO A 250 3.77 5.55 4.99
CA PRO A 250 4.95 4.90 5.54
C PRO A 250 4.62 3.44 5.89
N ARG A 251 5.42 2.51 5.39
CA ARG A 251 5.26 1.07 5.66
C ARG A 251 5.99 0.75 6.95
N ILE A 252 5.23 0.42 7.99
CA ILE A 252 5.74 0.05 9.31
C ILE A 252 5.59 -1.47 9.47
N ASP A 253 6.71 -2.18 9.60
CA ASP A 253 6.76 -3.61 9.85
C ASP A 253 6.67 -3.87 11.35
N ILE A 254 5.51 -4.32 11.83
CA ILE A 254 5.28 -4.55 13.27
C ILE A 254 5.73 -5.93 13.76
N HIS A 255 6.18 -6.80 12.85
CA HIS A 255 6.63 -8.16 13.15
C HIS A 255 8.04 -8.35 12.60
N HIS A 256 9.00 -7.75 13.29
CA HIS A 256 10.41 -7.79 12.95
C HIS A 256 11.21 -8.21 14.19
N HIS A 257 11.87 -9.36 14.14
CA HIS A 257 12.57 -9.89 15.30
C HIS A 257 13.96 -9.28 15.48
N PHE A 258 14.30 -9.05 16.74
CA PHE A 258 15.62 -8.71 17.22
C PHE A 258 16.38 -9.98 17.59
N PHE A 259 17.35 -10.39 16.77
CA PHE A 259 18.19 -11.58 17.03
C PHE A 259 19.65 -11.18 17.36
N PRO A 260 19.96 -10.84 18.62
CA PRO A 260 21.29 -10.37 19.01
C PRO A 260 22.39 -11.42 18.77
N SER A 261 23.65 -10.98 18.70
CA SER A 261 24.78 -11.83 18.31
C SER A 261 25.07 -13.02 19.25
N ASP A 262 24.53 -13.03 20.46
CA ASP A 262 24.59 -14.17 21.38
C ASP A 262 23.57 -15.29 21.06
N LEU A 263 22.73 -15.11 20.03
CA LEU A 263 21.75 -16.09 19.55
C LEU A 263 22.33 -17.22 18.69
N ASP A 264 23.64 -17.39 18.54
CA ASP A 264 24.21 -18.63 17.96
C ASP A 264 23.67 -19.89 18.70
N LYS A 265 23.30 -19.75 19.99
CA LYS A 265 22.55 -20.78 20.76
C LYS A 265 21.10 -20.95 20.31
N GLY A 266 20.45 -19.88 19.84
CA GLY A 266 19.08 -19.85 19.32
C GLY A 266 18.94 -20.43 17.91
N VAL A 267 19.96 -20.33 17.05
CA VAL A 267 20.04 -21.07 15.78
C VAL A 267 20.01 -22.58 16.04
N ALA A 268 20.72 -23.05 17.07
CA ALA A 268 20.68 -24.44 17.53
C ALA A 268 19.33 -24.82 18.17
N ALA A 269 18.57 -23.87 18.72
CA ALA A 269 17.22 -24.11 19.25
C ALA A 269 16.15 -24.13 18.14
N GLY A 270 16.25 -23.26 17.13
CA GLY A 270 15.42 -23.26 15.93
C GLY A 270 15.49 -24.59 15.17
N GLN A 271 16.71 -25.15 15.05
CA GLN A 271 16.90 -26.47 14.47
C GLN A 271 16.19 -27.60 15.26
N LYS A 272 16.05 -27.46 16.59
CA LYS A 272 15.33 -28.45 17.42
C LYS A 272 13.82 -28.44 17.20
N VAL A 273 13.26 -27.31 16.76
CA VAL A 273 11.83 -27.17 16.44
C VAL A 273 11.53 -27.32 14.94
N GLY A 274 12.54 -27.70 14.15
CA GLY A 274 12.43 -27.94 12.71
C GLY A 274 12.60 -26.69 11.83
N TRP A 275 12.97 -25.54 12.40
CA TRP A 275 13.17 -24.29 11.63
C TRP A 275 14.63 -24.06 11.23
N ARG A 276 14.84 -23.50 10.05
CA ARG A 276 16.14 -23.03 9.56
C ARG A 276 16.02 -21.62 9.01
N THR A 277 16.46 -20.64 9.78
CA THR A 277 16.57 -19.25 9.34
C THR A 277 17.52 -19.15 8.14
N PRO A 278 17.19 -18.39 7.08
CA PRO A 278 18.08 -18.19 5.94
C PRO A 278 19.46 -17.69 6.37
N SER A 279 20.52 -18.32 5.85
CA SER A 279 21.90 -18.04 6.26
C SER A 279 22.34 -16.60 5.99
N GLU A 280 21.80 -15.98 4.95
CA GLU A 280 22.07 -14.59 4.55
C GLU A 280 21.51 -13.56 5.53
N ASN A 281 20.55 -13.96 6.37
CA ASN A 281 19.99 -13.12 7.42
C ASN A 281 20.77 -13.23 8.74
N LEU A 282 21.79 -14.11 8.80
CA LEU A 282 22.57 -14.40 9.99
C LEU A 282 24.09 -14.17 9.77
N PRO A 283 24.84 -13.71 10.79
CA PRO A 283 24.34 -13.21 12.08
C PRO A 283 23.52 -11.94 11.87
N TRP A 284 22.43 -11.81 12.60
CA TRP A 284 21.56 -10.64 12.48
C TRP A 284 22.26 -9.40 13.03
N SER A 285 22.03 -8.27 12.37
CA SER A 285 22.45 -6.94 12.82
C SER A 285 21.44 -5.88 12.34
N PRO A 286 21.48 -4.66 12.90
CA PRO A 286 20.69 -3.54 12.37
C PRO A 286 20.94 -3.30 10.87
N ASP A 287 22.18 -3.43 10.38
CA ASP A 287 22.50 -3.26 8.96
C ASP A 287 21.87 -4.34 8.06
N VAL A 288 21.79 -5.58 8.55
CA VAL A 288 21.09 -6.65 7.84
C VAL A 288 19.61 -6.31 7.69
N SER A 289 18.98 -5.84 8.77
CA SER A 289 17.58 -5.38 8.77
C SER A 289 17.37 -4.18 7.84
N LEU A 290 18.25 -3.17 7.89
CA LEU A 290 18.18 -1.99 7.04
C LEU A 290 18.29 -2.35 5.54
N ARG A 291 19.17 -3.29 5.18
CA ARG A 291 19.26 -3.78 3.79
C ARG A 291 17.97 -4.46 3.35
N TYR A 292 17.41 -5.32 4.20
CA TYR A 292 16.12 -5.97 3.94
C TYR A 292 14.99 -4.95 3.76
N MET A 293 14.89 -3.99 4.68
CA MET A 293 13.89 -2.91 4.68
C MET A 293 13.99 -2.04 3.43
N ASN A 294 15.20 -1.58 3.09
CA ASN A 294 15.43 -0.72 1.93
C ASN A 294 15.06 -1.44 0.62
N ALA A 295 15.39 -2.73 0.48
CA ALA A 295 15.05 -3.53 -0.69
C ALA A 295 13.53 -3.72 -0.87
N ARG A 296 12.75 -3.60 0.22
CA ARG A 296 11.30 -3.85 0.23
C ARG A 296 10.46 -2.63 0.58
N SER A 297 11.07 -1.44 0.54
CA SER A 297 10.35 -0.20 0.76
C SER A 297 9.67 -0.13 2.13
N ILE A 298 10.32 -0.68 3.16
CA ILE A 298 9.90 -0.62 4.56
C ILE A 298 10.56 0.59 5.21
N ASP A 299 9.74 1.49 5.75
CA ASP A 299 10.19 2.76 6.30
C ASP A 299 10.67 2.59 7.75
N CYS A 300 9.89 1.87 8.56
CA CYS A 300 10.18 1.58 9.97
C CYS A 300 9.92 0.11 10.30
N ALA A 301 10.72 -0.48 11.19
CA ALA A 301 10.48 -1.81 11.75
C ALA A 301 10.36 -1.73 13.27
N ILE A 302 9.36 -2.38 13.85
CA ILE A 302 9.19 -2.51 15.30
C ILE A 302 9.89 -3.79 15.72
N LEU A 303 11.04 -3.64 16.36
CA LEU A 303 11.85 -4.74 16.85
C LEU A 303 11.14 -5.45 18.00
N SER A 304 11.14 -6.77 18.00
CA SER A 304 10.65 -7.56 19.13
C SER A 304 11.54 -8.77 19.36
N PHE A 305 11.68 -9.19 20.61
CA PHE A 305 12.27 -10.47 20.93
C PHE A 305 11.13 -11.48 21.18
N PRO A 306 11.25 -12.75 20.75
CA PRO A 306 10.29 -13.77 21.14
C PRO A 306 10.11 -13.79 22.66
N ALA A 307 8.88 -13.60 23.13
CA ALA A 307 8.62 -13.38 24.55
C ALA A 307 9.08 -14.56 25.43
N ILE A 308 9.59 -14.26 26.63
CA ILE A 308 10.11 -15.26 27.56
C ILE A 308 8.95 -16.09 28.13
N SER A 309 8.71 -17.26 27.53
CA SER A 309 7.60 -18.15 27.89
C SER A 309 7.91 -19.10 29.05
N SER A 310 9.18 -19.31 29.40
CA SER A 310 9.58 -20.18 30.51
C SER A 310 10.87 -19.69 31.15
N GLY A 311 11.08 -20.04 32.43
CA GLY A 311 12.26 -19.61 33.18
C GLY A 311 12.10 -19.76 34.68
N THR A 312 13.06 -19.20 35.42
CA THR A 312 12.98 -19.07 36.89
C THR A 312 12.72 -17.63 37.26
N ILE A 313 11.93 -17.43 38.32
CA ILE A 313 11.71 -16.10 38.90
C ILE A 313 13.01 -15.65 39.57
N GLY A 314 13.49 -14.46 39.24
CA GLY A 314 14.66 -13.88 39.91
C GLY A 314 15.36 -12.80 39.10
N GLN A 315 16.38 -12.21 39.72
CA GLN A 315 17.10 -11.05 39.17
C GLN A 315 17.73 -11.33 37.79
N ALA A 316 18.29 -12.52 37.58
CA ALA A 316 18.90 -12.88 36.30
C ALA A 316 17.91 -12.78 35.12
N ASN A 317 16.67 -13.22 35.32
CA ASN A 317 15.63 -13.16 34.30
C ASN A 317 15.13 -11.72 34.05
N ARG A 318 15.04 -10.90 35.10
CA ARG A 318 14.76 -9.46 34.98
C ARG A 318 15.86 -8.73 34.22
N ASP A 319 17.12 -9.02 34.55
CA ASP A 319 18.29 -8.42 33.91
C ASP A 319 18.38 -8.78 32.42
N GLU A 320 18.02 -10.01 32.06
CA GLU A 320 17.95 -10.45 30.67
C GLU A 320 16.93 -9.62 29.88
N ALA A 321 15.68 -9.52 30.36
CA ALA A 321 14.66 -8.70 29.71
C ALA A 321 15.10 -7.22 29.59
N ARG A 322 15.63 -6.66 30.69
CA ARG A 322 16.17 -5.29 30.75
C ARG A 322 17.28 -5.05 29.74
N GLN A 323 18.20 -5.99 29.59
CA GLN A 323 19.32 -5.89 28.65
C GLN A 323 18.83 -5.88 27.21
N ARG A 324 17.87 -6.74 26.86
CA ARG A 324 17.26 -6.77 25.51
C ARG A 324 16.54 -5.48 25.20
N ASN A 325 15.75 -4.95 26.15
CA ASN A 325 15.04 -3.68 25.99
C ASN A 325 16.00 -2.52 25.77
N ARG A 326 17.09 -2.44 26.56
CA ARG A 326 18.14 -1.42 26.38
C ARG A 326 18.82 -1.54 25.01
N ALA A 327 19.10 -2.75 24.55
CA ALA A 327 19.71 -2.96 23.24
C ALA A 327 18.80 -2.50 22.09
N MET A 328 17.51 -2.85 22.12
CA MET A 328 16.55 -2.40 21.10
C MET A 328 16.33 -0.87 21.16
N ALA A 329 16.27 -0.29 22.36
CA ALA A 329 16.19 1.16 22.54
C ALA A 329 17.44 1.88 21.99
N ASP A 330 18.63 1.32 22.19
CA ASP A 330 19.89 1.85 21.65
C ASP A 330 19.90 1.79 20.12
N ILE A 331 19.40 0.72 19.51
CA ILE A 331 19.25 0.61 18.05
C ILE A 331 18.30 1.70 17.52
N ARG A 332 17.14 1.88 18.15
CA ARG A 332 16.22 2.98 17.78
C ARG A 332 16.89 4.35 17.87
N LEU A 333 17.68 4.59 18.92
CA LEU A 333 18.37 5.86 19.13
C LEU A 333 19.39 6.15 18.02
N HIS A 334 20.16 5.14 17.61
CA HIS A 334 21.18 5.27 16.56
C HIS A 334 20.62 5.30 15.13
N HIS A 335 19.34 4.94 14.95
CA HIS A 335 18.68 4.87 13.64
C HIS A 335 17.29 5.55 13.69
N PRO A 336 17.24 6.88 13.92
CA PRO A 336 16.00 7.60 14.15
C PRO A 336 15.03 7.44 12.97
N GLY A 337 13.78 7.08 13.28
CA GLY A 337 12.71 6.87 12.29
C GLY A 337 12.78 5.55 11.54
N ARG A 338 13.81 4.72 11.75
CA ARG A 338 13.94 3.40 11.09
C ARG A 338 13.55 2.24 12.00
N PHE A 339 13.68 2.39 13.31
CA PHE A 339 13.29 1.35 14.26
C PHE A 339 12.42 1.90 15.39
N GLY A 340 11.41 1.12 15.75
CA GLY A 340 10.74 1.13 17.05
C GLY A 340 11.01 -0.19 17.78
N PHE A 341 10.40 -0.41 18.93
CA PHE A 341 10.48 -1.72 19.58
C PHE A 341 9.31 -2.03 20.54
N PHE A 342 8.95 -3.31 20.61
CA PHE A 342 8.13 -3.87 21.66
C PHE A 342 9.02 -4.40 22.77
N ALA A 343 8.72 -4.03 24.01
CA ALA A 343 9.49 -4.45 25.16
C ALA A 343 9.34 -5.96 25.41
N THR A 344 10.46 -6.62 25.63
CA THR A 344 10.55 -7.96 26.20
C THR A 344 10.24 -7.89 27.68
N LEU A 345 9.35 -8.76 28.15
CA LEU A 345 9.03 -8.87 29.58
C LEU A 345 9.79 -10.04 30.21
N PRO A 346 10.12 -9.96 31.52
CA PRO A 346 10.60 -11.11 32.27
C PRO A 346 9.51 -12.18 32.35
N TYR A 347 9.87 -13.36 32.87
CA TYR A 347 8.97 -14.48 33.05
C TYR A 347 7.74 -14.08 33.86
N LEU A 348 6.55 -14.17 33.24
CA LEU A 348 5.33 -13.52 33.72
C LEU A 348 4.82 -14.01 35.09
N TYR A 349 5.34 -15.12 35.60
CA TYR A 349 5.06 -15.54 36.98
C TYR A 349 5.66 -14.58 38.02
N ASP A 350 6.67 -13.79 37.64
CA ASP A 350 7.20 -12.68 38.43
C ASP A 350 6.38 -11.40 38.19
N ILE A 351 5.15 -11.38 38.70
CA ILE A 351 4.18 -10.29 38.45
C ILE A 351 4.79 -8.92 38.75
N GLN A 352 5.46 -8.77 39.90
CA GLN A 352 6.05 -7.48 40.26
C GLN A 352 7.23 -7.12 39.33
N GLY A 353 8.11 -8.07 39.03
CA GLY A 353 9.21 -7.83 38.10
C GLY A 353 8.73 -7.46 36.70
N THR A 354 7.64 -8.07 36.23
CA THR A 354 7.00 -7.71 34.96
C THR A 354 6.41 -6.31 34.98
N LEU A 355 5.69 -5.92 36.04
CA LEU A 355 5.13 -4.57 36.17
C LEU A 355 6.22 -3.50 36.23
N ASP A 356 7.31 -3.76 36.97
CA ASP A 356 8.47 -2.88 37.05
C ASP A 356 9.15 -2.71 35.67
N GLU A 357 9.24 -3.79 34.88
CA GLU A 357 9.80 -3.73 33.53
C GLU A 357 8.88 -3.01 32.55
N ILE A 358 7.55 -3.19 32.63
CA ILE A 358 6.58 -2.44 31.82
C ILE A 358 6.75 -0.94 32.07
N ALA A 359 6.79 -0.54 33.34
CA ALA A 359 7.00 0.86 33.72
C ALA A 359 8.34 1.38 33.16
N TYR A 360 9.44 0.67 33.39
CA TYR A 360 10.75 1.11 32.89
C TYR A 360 10.80 1.20 31.36
N ALA A 361 10.36 0.18 30.65
CA ALA A 361 10.47 0.13 29.20
C ALA A 361 9.59 1.18 28.52
N MET A 362 8.36 1.39 29.00
CA MET A 362 7.45 2.38 28.40
C MET A 362 7.75 3.81 28.87
N ASP A 363 8.05 4.01 30.14
CA ASP A 363 8.22 5.35 30.71
C ASP A 363 9.63 5.90 30.49
N GLU A 364 10.67 5.08 30.61
CA GLU A 364 12.06 5.52 30.46
C GLU A 364 12.58 5.28 29.03
N LEU A 365 12.43 4.05 28.51
CA LEU A 365 12.96 3.70 27.18
C LEU A 365 12.01 4.08 26.03
N LYS A 366 10.79 4.52 26.33
CA LYS A 366 9.76 4.90 25.36
C LYS A 366 9.40 3.78 24.38
N ALA A 367 9.36 2.54 24.85
CA ALA A 367 8.91 1.38 24.06
C ALA A 367 7.55 1.64 23.42
N ASP A 368 7.37 1.17 22.19
CA ASP A 368 6.15 1.39 21.39
C ASP A 368 5.01 0.43 21.79
N GLY A 369 5.31 -0.54 22.66
CA GLY A 369 4.40 -1.56 23.18
C GLY A 369 5.16 -2.67 23.90
N VAL A 370 4.52 -3.82 24.09
CA VAL A 370 5.13 -5.02 24.73
C VAL A 370 4.90 -6.28 23.90
N ALA A 371 5.84 -7.22 23.96
CA ALA A 371 5.66 -8.55 23.38
C ALA A 371 5.22 -9.53 24.47
N LEU A 372 4.15 -10.29 24.22
CA LEU A 372 3.64 -11.34 25.10
C LEU A 372 3.64 -12.70 24.42
N PRO A 373 3.93 -13.79 25.16
CA PRO A 373 3.77 -15.14 24.64
C PRO A 373 2.28 -15.54 24.69
N SER A 374 1.90 -16.54 23.89
CA SER A 374 0.57 -17.16 24.01
C SER A 374 0.32 -17.77 25.39
N ALA A 375 1.33 -18.43 25.95
CA ALA A 375 1.31 -19.07 27.25
C ALA A 375 2.67 -18.99 27.96
N CYS A 376 2.64 -19.10 29.29
CA CYS A 376 3.83 -19.13 30.15
C CYS A 376 3.85 -20.41 31.00
N GLY A 377 5.02 -21.05 31.09
CA GLY A 377 5.25 -22.31 31.79
C GLY A 377 5.41 -23.50 30.84
N ILE A 378 5.60 -24.70 31.39
CA ILE A 378 5.81 -25.94 30.65
C ILE A 378 4.88 -27.02 31.22
N GLY A 379 4.29 -27.85 30.36
CA GLY A 379 3.45 -28.97 30.78
C GLY A 379 2.18 -28.51 31.51
N ASP A 380 1.82 -29.24 32.56
CA ASP A 380 0.58 -29.01 33.32
C ASP A 380 0.55 -27.66 34.07
N ASP A 381 1.73 -27.08 34.32
CA ASP A 381 1.88 -25.78 34.96
C ASP A 381 1.79 -24.61 33.96
N ALA A 382 1.73 -24.89 32.65
CA ALA A 382 1.59 -23.84 31.65
C ALA A 382 0.23 -23.13 31.76
N LYS A 383 0.24 -21.80 31.79
CA LYS A 383 -0.96 -20.95 31.83
C LYS A 383 -0.98 -20.05 30.60
N TYR A 384 -2.10 -20.07 29.89
CA TYR A 384 -2.36 -19.12 28.82
C TYR A 384 -2.55 -17.70 29.37
N ILE A 385 -2.21 -16.70 28.58
CA ILE A 385 -2.20 -15.28 29.00
C ILE A 385 -3.56 -14.77 29.57
N GLY A 386 -4.69 -15.36 29.18
CA GLY A 386 -6.00 -15.05 29.77
C GLY A 386 -6.23 -15.54 31.21
N HIS A 387 -5.27 -16.24 31.84
CA HIS A 387 -5.42 -16.77 33.19
C HIS A 387 -5.45 -15.65 34.24
N GLU A 388 -6.21 -15.82 35.32
CA GLU A 388 -6.38 -14.81 36.39
C GLU A 388 -5.07 -14.38 37.05
N LEU A 389 -4.07 -15.27 37.09
CA LEU A 389 -2.72 -14.96 37.57
C LEU A 389 -2.10 -13.74 36.88
N PHE A 390 -2.33 -13.58 35.56
CA PHE A 390 -1.74 -12.50 34.77
C PHE A 390 -2.62 -11.26 34.70
N GLU A 391 -3.76 -11.25 35.39
CA GLU A 391 -4.70 -10.14 35.40
C GLU A 391 -4.09 -8.79 35.83
N PRO A 392 -3.18 -8.72 36.83
CA PRO A 392 -2.51 -7.47 37.18
C PRO A 392 -1.69 -6.89 36.01
N ILE A 393 -1.05 -7.75 35.20
CA ILE A 393 -0.29 -7.34 34.02
C ILE A 393 -1.25 -6.79 32.95
N LEU A 394 -2.34 -7.51 32.66
CA LEU A 394 -3.34 -7.07 31.68
C LEU A 394 -4.00 -5.74 32.10
N HIS A 395 -4.26 -5.57 33.40
CA HIS A 395 -4.79 -4.33 33.95
C HIS A 395 -3.84 -3.16 33.70
N GLU A 396 -2.54 -3.33 33.95
CA GLU A 396 -1.55 -2.26 33.72
C GLU A 396 -1.40 -1.91 32.24
N LEU A 397 -1.38 -2.92 31.36
CA LEU A 397 -1.35 -2.71 29.91
C LEU A 397 -2.60 -1.98 29.41
N ASN A 398 -3.77 -2.34 29.94
CA ASN A 398 -5.03 -1.64 29.64
C ASN A 398 -5.02 -0.19 30.12
N ARG A 399 -4.59 0.05 31.37
CA ARG A 399 -4.51 1.39 31.96
C ARG A 399 -3.65 2.34 31.13
N ARG A 400 -2.64 1.80 30.44
CA ARG A 400 -1.73 2.53 29.55
C ARG A 400 -2.22 2.62 28.10
N SER A 401 -3.34 1.98 27.76
CA SER A 401 -3.78 1.76 26.38
C SER A 401 -2.66 1.19 25.50
N ALA A 402 -1.87 0.27 26.07
CA ALA A 402 -0.64 -0.22 25.45
C ALA A 402 -0.92 -1.04 24.19
N VAL A 403 0.03 -1.02 23.26
CA VAL A 403 0.10 -1.99 22.17
C VAL A 403 0.73 -3.28 22.68
N VAL A 404 0.06 -4.40 22.44
CA VAL A 404 0.46 -5.74 22.87
C VAL A 404 0.63 -6.60 21.64
N PHE A 405 1.86 -7.03 21.36
CA PHE A 405 2.15 -7.98 20.30
C PHE A 405 2.14 -9.40 20.88
N LEU A 406 1.10 -10.16 20.53
CA LEU A 406 0.90 -11.53 21.01
C LEU A 406 1.44 -12.52 19.97
N HIS A 407 2.53 -13.18 20.32
CA HIS A 407 3.20 -14.16 19.47
C HIS A 407 3.01 -15.58 20.01
N GLY A 408 2.67 -16.52 19.14
CA GLY A 408 2.54 -17.94 19.51
C GLY A 408 3.84 -18.50 20.08
N ALA A 409 3.75 -19.17 21.24
CA ALA A 409 4.87 -19.89 21.81
C ALA A 409 5.22 -21.11 20.94
N GLN A 410 6.51 -21.47 20.89
CA GLN A 410 6.98 -22.68 20.20
C GLN A 410 6.78 -23.92 21.08
N THR A 411 5.53 -24.20 21.43
CA THR A 411 5.14 -25.34 22.26
C THR A 411 4.96 -26.58 21.38
N PRO A 412 5.69 -27.70 21.61
CA PRO A 412 5.45 -28.94 20.89
C PRO A 412 4.05 -29.49 21.16
N SER A 413 3.40 -30.02 20.13
CA SER A 413 2.16 -30.77 20.30
C SER A 413 2.41 -32.12 20.98
N SER A 414 1.40 -32.64 21.67
CA SER A 414 1.38 -34.02 22.19
C SER A 414 1.46 -35.06 21.07
N THR A 415 1.11 -34.66 19.84
CA THR A 415 1.30 -35.47 18.63
C THR A 415 2.48 -34.96 17.82
N PRO A 416 3.37 -35.84 17.34
CA PRO A 416 4.53 -35.42 16.55
C PRO A 416 4.10 -34.81 15.21
N SER A 417 4.92 -33.88 14.69
CA SER A 417 4.78 -33.37 13.33
C SER A 417 4.77 -34.54 12.32
N PRO A 418 3.87 -34.51 11.32
CA PRO A 418 3.77 -35.59 10.34
C PRO A 418 5.01 -35.70 9.43
N ASP A 419 5.76 -34.61 9.27
CA ASP A 419 7.03 -34.54 8.52
C ASP A 419 7.92 -33.41 9.05
N ILE A 420 9.24 -33.49 8.82
CA ILE A 420 10.20 -32.45 9.23
C ILE A 420 9.97 -31.11 8.54
N SER A 421 9.39 -31.10 7.34
CA SER A 421 8.99 -29.90 6.61
C SER A 421 7.74 -29.22 7.18
N LEU A 422 7.06 -29.87 8.13
CA LEU A 422 5.87 -29.37 8.85
C LEU A 422 6.18 -29.23 10.35
N GLY A 423 7.30 -28.55 10.66
CA GLY A 423 7.73 -28.27 12.01
C GLY A 423 6.82 -27.30 12.78
N ILE A 424 7.17 -27.07 14.04
CA ILE A 424 6.38 -26.28 15.01
C ILE A 424 6.00 -24.88 14.51
N PRO A 425 6.85 -24.10 13.81
CA PRO A 425 6.46 -22.78 13.31
C PRO A 425 5.31 -22.81 12.31
N ILE A 426 5.15 -23.90 11.55
CA ILE A 426 4.09 -24.05 10.54
C ILE A 426 2.81 -24.58 11.20
N THR A 427 2.94 -25.58 12.08
CA THR A 427 1.76 -26.31 12.60
C THR A 427 1.24 -25.75 13.91
N GLU A 428 2.13 -25.39 14.86
CA GLU A 428 1.73 -25.11 16.24
C GLU A 428 1.72 -23.61 16.56
N VAL A 429 2.68 -22.82 16.05
CA VAL A 429 2.77 -21.38 16.41
C VAL A 429 1.46 -20.62 16.08
N PRO A 430 0.88 -20.74 14.87
CA PRO A 430 -0.42 -20.13 14.57
C PRO A 430 -1.56 -20.70 15.43
N GLY A 431 -1.49 -22.00 15.77
CA GLY A 431 -2.45 -22.66 16.65
C GLY A 431 -2.38 -22.13 18.10
N GLU A 432 -1.19 -21.86 18.60
CA GLU A 432 -0.96 -21.27 19.93
C GLU A 432 -1.42 -19.82 20.00
N THR A 433 -1.23 -19.03 18.94
CA THR A 433 -1.82 -17.69 18.81
C THR A 433 -3.35 -17.76 18.92
N PHE A 434 -3.99 -18.71 18.22
CA PHE A 434 -5.43 -18.94 18.35
C PHE A 434 -5.84 -19.30 19.77
N LYS A 435 -5.18 -20.27 20.41
CA LYS A 435 -5.55 -20.71 21.77
C LYS A 435 -5.45 -19.55 22.77
N ALA A 436 -4.44 -18.71 22.67
CA ALA A 436 -4.31 -17.52 23.52
C ALA A 436 -5.41 -16.47 23.26
N ALA A 437 -5.71 -16.18 21.99
CA ALA A 437 -6.79 -15.27 21.63
C ALA A 437 -8.15 -15.80 22.12
N ALA A 438 -8.45 -17.06 21.86
CA ALA A 438 -9.66 -17.73 22.33
C ALA A 438 -9.74 -17.72 23.87
N HIS A 439 -8.64 -17.96 24.57
CA HIS A 439 -8.62 -17.91 26.03
C HIS A 439 -8.91 -16.51 26.55
N LEU A 440 -8.31 -15.45 25.98
CA LEU A 440 -8.62 -14.05 26.33
C LEU A 440 -10.10 -13.71 26.11
N VAL A 441 -10.70 -14.26 25.06
CA VAL A 441 -12.13 -14.07 24.72
C VAL A 441 -13.02 -14.80 25.72
N VAL A 442 -12.92 -16.13 25.84
CA VAL A 442 -13.87 -16.95 26.63
C VAL A 442 -13.80 -16.71 28.13
N THR A 443 -12.68 -16.15 28.62
CA THR A 443 -12.52 -15.70 30.00
C THR A 443 -13.03 -14.27 30.23
N GLY A 444 -13.47 -13.57 29.18
CA GLY A 444 -13.92 -12.18 29.23
C GLY A 444 -12.80 -11.15 29.42
N ARG A 445 -11.52 -11.55 29.38
CA ARG A 445 -10.40 -10.61 29.58
C ARG A 445 -10.26 -9.63 28.42
N ARG A 446 -10.51 -10.05 27.17
CA ARG A 446 -10.51 -9.14 26.01
C ARG A 446 -11.55 -8.02 26.19
N ARG A 447 -12.76 -8.39 26.62
CA ARG A 447 -13.88 -7.48 26.92
C ARG A 447 -13.68 -6.62 28.18
N LYS A 448 -12.98 -7.12 29.19
CA LYS A 448 -12.66 -6.38 30.41
C LYS A 448 -11.56 -5.34 30.18
N PHE A 449 -10.59 -5.66 29.33
CA PHE A 449 -9.40 -4.86 29.05
C PHE A 449 -9.40 -4.38 27.60
N ARG A 450 -10.40 -3.57 27.22
CA ARG A 450 -10.62 -3.14 25.82
C ARG A 450 -9.66 -2.06 25.32
N ASP A 451 -9.05 -1.29 26.22
CA ASP A 451 -8.23 -0.13 25.85
C ASP A 451 -6.83 -0.52 25.36
N MET A 452 -6.34 -1.71 25.74
CA MET A 452 -5.12 -2.25 25.13
C MET A 452 -5.39 -2.73 23.71
N SER A 453 -4.46 -2.43 22.79
CA SER A 453 -4.51 -2.87 21.40
C SER A 453 -3.71 -4.17 21.26
N VAL A 454 -4.39 -5.29 21.08
CA VAL A 454 -3.73 -6.60 20.97
C VAL A 454 -3.59 -6.97 19.50
N ILE A 455 -2.35 -7.08 19.03
CA ILE A 455 -1.95 -7.54 17.70
C ILE A 455 -1.66 -9.03 17.79
N LEU A 456 -2.38 -9.83 17.01
CA LEU A 456 -2.16 -11.26 16.89
C LEU A 456 -1.21 -11.54 15.72
N ALA A 457 -0.15 -12.29 16.01
CA ALA A 457 0.82 -12.69 15.00
C ALA A 457 0.21 -13.63 13.93
N HIS A 458 0.73 -13.56 12.70
CA HIS A 458 0.42 -14.47 11.60
C HIS A 458 -1.06 -14.49 11.24
N MET A 459 -1.67 -13.33 11.05
CA MET A 459 -3.11 -13.15 10.84
C MET A 459 -3.99 -13.74 11.94
N GLY A 460 -3.45 -13.87 13.17
CA GLY A 460 -4.12 -14.54 14.28
C GLY A 460 -4.19 -16.06 14.15
N GLY A 461 -3.41 -16.64 13.24
CA GLY A 461 -3.41 -18.07 12.94
C GLY A 461 -4.81 -18.56 12.57
N SER A 462 -5.31 -19.53 13.33
CA SER A 462 -6.66 -20.08 13.08
C SER A 462 -7.79 -19.28 13.75
N ALA A 463 -7.50 -18.19 14.48
CA ALA A 463 -8.52 -17.48 15.25
C ALA A 463 -9.67 -16.93 14.40
N PRO A 464 -9.44 -16.23 13.28
CA PRO A 464 -10.52 -15.76 12.43
C PRO A 464 -11.44 -16.89 11.93
N TRP A 465 -10.87 -18.06 11.61
CA TRP A 465 -11.61 -19.20 11.07
C TRP A 465 -12.38 -19.98 12.14
N LEU A 466 -11.83 -20.06 13.36
CA LEU A 466 -12.43 -20.82 14.45
C LEU A 466 -13.29 -19.96 15.39
N ALA A 467 -13.29 -18.63 15.26
CA ALA A 467 -14.12 -17.74 16.07
C ALA A 467 -15.62 -18.12 16.07
N PRO A 468 -16.28 -18.40 14.92
CA PRO A 468 -17.68 -18.84 14.91
C PRO A 468 -17.90 -20.17 15.64
N ARG A 469 -16.90 -21.07 15.60
CA ARG A 469 -16.96 -22.35 16.30
C ARG A 469 -16.86 -22.15 17.81
N VAL A 470 -15.98 -21.27 18.28
CA VAL A 470 -15.90 -20.90 19.70
C VAL A 470 -17.23 -20.29 20.16
N ALA A 471 -17.76 -19.33 19.39
CA ALA A 471 -19.04 -18.69 19.68
C ALA A 471 -20.21 -19.70 19.80
N ALA A 472 -20.27 -20.68 18.89
CA ALA A 472 -21.34 -21.66 18.89
C ALA A 472 -21.23 -22.74 20.00
N MET A 473 -20.01 -23.05 20.45
CA MET A 473 -19.77 -24.22 21.33
C MET A 473 -19.47 -23.86 22.78
N SER A 474 -18.86 -22.71 23.06
CA SER A 474 -18.35 -22.38 24.40
C SER A 474 -19.43 -22.31 25.49
N GLY A 475 -20.67 -21.96 25.14
CA GLY A 475 -21.80 -21.97 26.09
C GLY A 475 -22.10 -23.38 26.64
N TYR A 476 -21.97 -24.43 25.82
CA TYR A 476 -22.12 -25.82 26.26
C TYR A 476 -20.98 -26.28 27.17
N MET A 477 -19.89 -25.52 27.22
CA MET A 477 -18.70 -25.78 28.04
C MET A 477 -18.62 -24.85 29.25
N GLY A 478 -19.69 -24.09 29.54
CA GLY A 478 -19.79 -23.23 30.72
C GLY A 478 -19.27 -21.81 30.55
N CYS A 479 -18.98 -21.36 29.33
CA CYS A 479 -18.67 -19.95 29.09
C CYS A 479 -19.93 -19.09 29.30
N ALA A 480 -19.79 -18.00 30.06
CA ALA A 480 -20.89 -17.10 30.38
C ALA A 480 -21.19 -16.06 29.28
N LEU A 481 -20.31 -15.92 28.29
CA LEU A 481 -20.47 -14.95 27.20
C LEU A 481 -21.44 -15.47 26.14
N SER A 482 -22.18 -14.54 25.52
CA SER A 482 -23.03 -14.86 24.37
C SER A 482 -22.17 -15.16 23.12
N PRO A 483 -22.70 -15.89 22.13
CA PRO A 483 -22.03 -16.06 20.84
C PRO A 483 -21.67 -14.71 20.19
N GLU A 484 -22.54 -13.71 20.32
CA GLU A 484 -22.33 -12.36 19.79
C GLU A 484 -21.17 -11.65 20.49
N ASP A 485 -21.09 -11.73 21.82
CA ASP A 485 -19.97 -11.16 22.59
C ASP A 485 -18.63 -11.80 22.19
N ILE A 486 -18.62 -13.12 22.00
CA ILE A 486 -17.43 -13.86 21.58
C ILE A 486 -16.96 -13.37 20.20
N MET A 487 -17.88 -13.23 19.25
CA MET A 487 -17.55 -12.74 17.90
C MET A 487 -17.02 -11.31 17.93
N GLU A 488 -17.67 -10.41 18.66
CA GLU A 488 -17.21 -9.02 18.82
C GLU A 488 -15.79 -8.96 19.41
N ASP A 489 -15.50 -9.77 20.42
CA ASP A 489 -14.19 -9.80 21.06
C ASP A 489 -13.11 -10.30 20.09
N PHE A 490 -13.39 -11.34 19.28
CA PHE A 490 -12.46 -11.79 18.25
C PHE A 490 -12.22 -10.75 17.15
N GLN A 491 -13.26 -10.02 16.74
CA GLN A 491 -13.14 -8.98 15.71
C GLN A 491 -12.39 -7.73 16.24
N SER A 492 -12.29 -7.57 17.56
CA SER A 492 -11.61 -6.43 18.20
C SER A 492 -10.08 -6.49 18.15
N PHE A 493 -9.50 -7.64 17.81
CA PHE A 493 -8.05 -7.80 17.69
C PHE A 493 -7.50 -7.09 16.44
N TYR A 494 -6.21 -6.76 16.47
CA TYR A 494 -5.43 -6.45 15.28
C TYR A 494 -4.76 -7.73 14.76
N PHE A 495 -4.50 -7.80 13.47
CA PHE A 495 -3.97 -8.99 12.80
C PHE A 495 -2.80 -8.59 11.92
N ASP A 496 -1.63 -9.18 12.15
CA ASP A 496 -0.48 -8.92 11.30
C ASP A 496 -0.48 -9.76 10.01
N THR A 497 0.23 -9.29 8.99
CA THR A 497 0.32 -9.99 7.70
C THR A 497 1.44 -11.02 7.61
N ALA A 498 2.20 -11.23 8.69
CA ALA A 498 3.45 -11.97 8.65
C ALA A 498 3.23 -13.43 8.23
N LEU A 499 3.90 -13.85 7.14
CA LEU A 499 3.80 -15.18 6.53
C LEU A 499 2.37 -15.65 6.17
N SER A 500 1.39 -14.75 6.17
CA SER A 500 -0.04 -15.08 6.07
C SER A 500 -0.80 -14.15 5.09
N SER A 501 -0.07 -13.41 4.26
CA SER A 501 -0.58 -12.36 3.37
C SER A 501 -1.00 -12.83 1.97
N HIS A 502 -1.28 -14.12 1.78
CA HIS A 502 -1.79 -14.61 0.50
C HIS A 502 -3.16 -13.98 0.20
N GLU A 503 -3.46 -13.76 -1.09
CA GLU A 503 -4.68 -13.05 -1.54
C GLU A 503 -5.96 -13.66 -0.97
N SER A 504 -6.07 -14.99 -0.97
CA SER A 504 -7.23 -15.69 -0.39
C SER A 504 -7.44 -15.39 1.10
N THR A 505 -6.34 -15.23 1.86
CA THR A 505 -6.41 -14.89 3.28
C THR A 505 -6.87 -13.45 3.46
N LEU A 506 -6.35 -12.52 2.66
CA LEU A 506 -6.73 -11.12 2.71
C LEU A 506 -8.20 -10.90 2.33
N GLU A 507 -8.68 -11.60 1.30
CA GLU A 507 -10.09 -11.56 0.89
C GLU A 507 -11.00 -12.04 2.03
N PHE A 508 -10.67 -13.16 2.66
CA PHE A 508 -11.41 -13.64 3.82
C PHE A 508 -11.40 -12.62 4.98
N MET A 509 -10.23 -12.07 5.31
CA MET A 509 -10.09 -11.12 6.40
C MET A 509 -10.91 -9.84 6.18
N SER A 510 -11.09 -9.39 4.94
CA SER A 510 -11.95 -8.25 4.59
C SER A 510 -13.42 -8.45 4.96
N SER A 511 -13.87 -9.71 5.07
CA SER A 511 -15.21 -10.07 5.54
C SER A 511 -15.29 -10.30 7.05
N PHE A 512 -14.15 -10.58 7.70
CA PHE A 512 -14.09 -10.93 9.12
C PHE A 512 -13.92 -9.70 10.01
N THR A 513 -13.03 -8.78 9.65
CA THR A 513 -12.71 -7.56 10.40
C THR A 513 -12.51 -6.38 9.45
N SER A 514 -12.45 -5.17 10.00
CA SER A 514 -12.24 -3.96 9.23
C SER A 514 -10.78 -3.80 8.80
N GLN A 515 -10.54 -3.13 7.66
CA GLN A 515 -9.20 -3.00 7.08
C GLN A 515 -8.20 -2.27 7.99
N ASP A 516 -8.66 -1.38 8.87
CA ASP A 516 -7.85 -0.69 9.88
C ASP A 516 -7.35 -1.61 11.01
N ARG A 517 -7.83 -2.85 11.08
CA ARG A 517 -7.37 -3.88 12.02
C ARG A 517 -6.30 -4.80 11.43
N ILE A 518 -5.95 -4.64 10.16
CA ILE A 518 -4.91 -5.43 9.49
C ILE A 518 -3.64 -4.59 9.43
N VAL A 519 -2.54 -5.10 9.98
CA VAL A 519 -1.25 -4.38 10.10
C VAL A 519 -0.12 -5.13 9.40
N PHE A 520 0.82 -4.39 8.80
CA PHE A 520 1.90 -4.99 8.02
C PHE A 520 2.97 -5.63 8.93
N GLY A 521 3.33 -6.88 8.64
CA GLY A 521 4.38 -7.62 9.33
C GLY A 521 5.12 -8.58 8.39
N THR A 522 6.41 -8.83 8.63
CA THR A 522 7.25 -9.68 7.75
C THR A 522 7.73 -10.99 8.36
N ASP A 523 7.83 -11.08 9.69
CA ASP A 523 8.53 -12.16 10.42
C ASP A 523 10.05 -12.22 10.12
N PHE A 524 10.65 -11.11 9.69
CA PHE A 524 12.11 -11.06 9.46
C PHE A 524 12.86 -11.17 10.80
N PRO A 525 14.01 -11.86 10.91
CA PRO A 525 14.73 -12.59 9.86
C PRO A 525 14.29 -14.04 9.68
N ALA A 526 13.29 -14.51 10.44
CA ALA A 526 12.91 -15.91 10.50
C ALA A 526 12.56 -16.45 9.11
N GLY A 527 11.70 -15.76 8.35
CA GLY A 527 11.31 -16.12 6.99
C GLY A 527 11.37 -14.96 5.99
N THR A 528 11.14 -15.27 4.71
CA THR A 528 10.86 -14.26 3.68
C THR A 528 9.40 -14.41 3.27
N PRO A 529 8.53 -13.39 3.50
CA PRO A 529 7.13 -13.49 3.14
C PRO A 529 6.94 -13.59 1.62
N ILE A 530 5.96 -14.40 1.19
CA ILE A 530 5.43 -14.37 -0.17
C ILE A 530 4.51 -13.16 -0.26
N ILE A 531 5.10 -11.99 -0.53
CA ILE A 531 4.36 -10.74 -0.69
C ILE A 531 3.66 -10.77 -2.05
N SER A 532 2.32 -10.75 -2.09
CA SER A 532 1.61 -10.48 -3.34
C SER A 532 1.94 -9.04 -3.76
N SER A 533 2.18 -8.82 -5.06
CA SER A 533 2.58 -7.51 -5.61
C SER A 533 1.64 -6.36 -5.27
N ASP A 534 0.42 -6.66 -4.78
CA ASP A 534 -0.65 -5.70 -4.52
C ASP A 534 -1.01 -5.57 -3.03
N SER A 535 -0.22 -6.13 -2.10
CA SER A 535 -0.50 -6.10 -0.66
C SER A 535 0.26 -4.98 0.09
N CYS A 536 -0.53 -4.08 0.71
CA CYS A 536 -0.23 -2.85 1.46
C CYS A 536 0.07 -1.59 0.65
#